data_AF-A0A2V7NU51-F1
#
_entry.id   AF-A0A2V7NU51-F1
#
_cell.length_a   1.000
_cell.length_b   1.000
_cell.length_c   1.000
_cell.angle_alpha   90.00
_cell.angle_beta   90.00
_cell.angle_gamma   90.00
#
_symmetry.space_group_name_H-M   'P 1'
#
loop_
_entity.id
_entity.type
_entity.pdbx_description
1 polymer ?
#
loop_
_entity_poly.entity_id
_entity_poly.type
_entity_poly.pdbx_seq_one_letter_code
_entity_poly.pdbx_strand_id
1 'polypeptide(L)'
;MPDDLSTVRRAEHAGARWTTYLLFACLALDAIAIVSGFSQRSLLARAMAGAQLVPGEAAASPPRPGPLGMLQLAAFACTGIAWLVWLHRAYGNLTLIGSKRSRFSRGWAIGCWFIPVVNLVRAYQIMRDLWQRSESMNDRDGYDGLPAPALLATWWGVSLTWGALGVVVAILAR
;
A
#
# COMPACT_ATOMS: atom_id res chain seq x y z
N MET A 1 7.73 39.54 12.47
CA MET A 1 6.83 38.38 12.27
C MET A 1 7.00 37.64 10.91
N PRO A 2 8.19 37.54 10.29
CA PRO A 2 8.47 36.59 9.19
C PRO A 2 9.25 35.32 9.60
N ASP A 3 9.91 35.31 10.77
CA ASP A 3 10.77 34.19 11.19
C ASP A 3 10.01 32.88 11.44
N ASP A 4 8.77 32.96 11.94
CA ASP A 4 7.97 31.79 12.33
C ASP A 4 7.47 30.99 11.11
N LEU A 5 7.19 31.66 10.00
CA LEU A 5 6.82 30.97 8.76
C LEU A 5 8.03 30.24 8.13
N SER A 6 9.25 30.74 8.36
CA SER A 6 10.48 30.14 7.82
C SER A 6 10.90 28.87 8.58
N THR A 7 10.67 28.82 9.89
CA THR A 7 10.95 27.65 10.74
C THR A 7 9.95 26.54 10.48
N VAL A 8 8.66 26.86 10.40
CA VAL A 8 7.59 25.92 10.04
C VAL A 8 7.86 25.32 8.65
N ARG A 9 8.14 26.16 7.64
CA ARG A 9 8.42 25.69 6.28
C ARG A 9 9.68 24.80 6.19
N ARG A 10 10.74 25.10 6.97
CA ARG A 10 11.93 24.24 7.05
C ARG A 10 11.65 22.90 7.72
N ALA A 11 10.85 22.88 8.78
CA ALA A 11 10.43 21.65 9.45
C ALA A 11 9.59 20.76 8.51
N GLU A 12 8.68 21.36 7.74
CA GLU A 12 7.89 20.66 6.71
C GLU A 12 8.77 20.10 5.59
N HIS A 13 9.75 20.86 5.11
CA HIS A 13 10.72 20.39 4.11
C HIS A 13 11.63 19.27 4.65
N ALA A 14 12.02 19.32 5.93
CA ALA A 14 12.82 18.26 6.55
C ALA A 14 12.02 16.94 6.64
N GLY A 15 10.77 16.99 7.11
CA GLY A 15 9.89 15.81 7.15
C GLY A 15 9.60 15.22 5.77
N ALA A 16 9.44 16.08 4.76
CA ALA A 16 9.28 15.67 3.36
C ALA A 16 10.47 14.86 2.84
N ARG A 17 11.71 15.26 3.20
CA ARG A 17 12.94 14.58 2.79
C ARG A 17 13.10 13.23 3.49
N TRP A 18 12.85 13.16 4.80
CA TRP A 18 12.89 11.90 5.55
C TRP A 18 11.91 10.87 4.99
N THR A 19 10.70 11.31 4.65
CA THR A 19 9.71 10.47 3.97
C THR A 19 10.26 9.94 2.65
N THR A 20 10.83 10.80 1.81
CA THR A 20 11.40 10.38 0.52
C THR A 20 12.53 9.38 0.69
N TYR A 21 13.42 9.57 1.67
CA TYR A 21 14.47 8.58 1.97
C TYR A 21 13.89 7.25 2.45
N LEU A 22 12.85 7.26 3.29
CA LEU A 22 12.12 6.06 3.69
C LEU A 22 11.49 5.35 2.48
N LEU A 23 10.90 6.09 1.53
CA LEU A 23 10.35 5.53 0.29
C LEU A 23 11.43 4.86 -0.56
N PHE A 24 12.58 5.51 -0.77
CA PHE A 24 13.69 4.93 -1.51
C PHE A 24 14.29 3.71 -0.81
N ALA A 25 14.39 3.74 0.52
CA ALA A 25 14.83 2.58 1.30
C ALA A 25 13.84 1.41 1.17
N CYS A 26 12.53 1.67 1.21
CA CYS A 26 11.50 0.66 0.96
C CYS A 26 11.61 0.08 -0.45
N LEU A 27 11.76 0.92 -1.47
CA LEU A 27 11.94 0.47 -2.86
C LEU A 27 13.18 -0.40 -3.03
N ALA A 28 14.30 -0.05 -2.38
CA ALA A 28 15.52 -0.85 -2.40
C ALA A 28 15.32 -2.22 -1.74
N LEU A 29 14.61 -2.27 -0.61
CA LEU A 29 14.24 -3.52 0.06
C LEU A 29 13.33 -4.39 -0.82
N ASP A 30 12.35 -3.79 -1.51
CA ASP A 30 11.48 -4.48 -2.45
C ASP A 30 12.27 -5.08 -3.62
N ALA A 31 13.24 -4.34 -4.17
CA ALA A 31 14.12 -4.84 -5.23
C ALA A 31 14.98 -6.03 -4.77
N ILE A 32 15.55 -5.95 -3.57
CA ILE A 32 16.32 -7.06 -2.95
C ILE A 32 15.42 -8.29 -2.75
N ALA A 33 14.16 -8.09 -2.35
CA ALA A 33 13.16 -9.15 -2.20
C ALA A 33 12.86 -9.87 -3.51
N ILE A 34 12.65 -9.10 -4.59
CA ILE A 34 12.35 -9.64 -5.92
C ILE A 34 13.53 -10.48 -6.45
N VAL A 35 14.76 -9.96 -6.34
CA VAL A 35 15.97 -10.67 -6.79
C VAL A 35 16.17 -11.96 -6.00
N SER A 36 15.99 -11.92 -4.68
CA SER A 36 16.09 -13.09 -3.81
C SER A 36 15.04 -14.15 -4.15
N GLY A 37 13.81 -13.73 -4.46
CA GLY A 37 12.74 -14.63 -4.89
C GLY A 37 13.02 -15.32 -6.23
N PHE A 38 13.71 -14.65 -7.15
CA PHE A 38 14.08 -15.24 -8.45
C PHE A 38 15.13 -16.36 -8.29
N SER A 39 16.15 -16.14 -7.44
CA SER A 39 17.18 -17.14 -7.15
C SER A 39 16.59 -18.42 -6.55
N GLN A 40 15.63 -18.31 -5.62
CA GLN A 40 15.03 -19.48 -4.97
C GLN A 40 14.06 -20.26 -5.87
N ARG A 41 13.33 -19.58 -6.77
CA ARG A 41 12.51 -20.26 -7.80
C ARG A 41 13.36 -21.09 -8.74
N SER A 42 14.59 -20.64 -9.03
CA SER A 42 15.55 -21.41 -9.84
C SER A 42 16.03 -22.69 -9.13
N LEU A 43 16.14 -22.67 -7.79
CA LEU A 43 16.48 -23.84 -6.99
C LEU A 43 15.33 -24.84 -6.90
N LEU A 44 14.09 -24.36 -6.72
CA LEU A 44 12.89 -25.21 -6.74
C LEU A 44 12.65 -25.82 -8.13
N ALA A 45 12.88 -25.06 -9.20
CA ALA A 45 12.82 -25.58 -10.57
C ALA A 45 13.90 -26.67 -10.81
N ARG A 46 15.10 -26.49 -10.26
CA ARG A 46 16.17 -27.52 -10.30
C ARG A 46 15.83 -28.76 -9.47
N ALA A 47 15.19 -28.60 -8.31
CA ALA A 47 14.72 -29.73 -7.50
C ALA A 47 13.59 -30.51 -8.20
N MET A 48 12.63 -29.81 -8.82
CA MET A 48 11.56 -30.42 -9.62
C MET A 48 12.07 -31.08 -10.90
N ALA A 49 13.22 -30.64 -11.42
CA ALA A 49 13.92 -31.27 -12.55
C ALA A 49 14.68 -32.57 -12.18
N GLY A 50 14.47 -33.11 -10.97
CA GLY A 50 14.99 -34.42 -10.56
C GLY A 50 16.32 -34.38 -9.80
N ALA A 51 16.78 -33.22 -9.33
CA ALA A 51 17.93 -33.16 -8.43
C ALA A 51 17.58 -33.76 -7.05
N GLN A 52 18.34 -34.78 -6.61
CA GLN A 52 18.05 -35.48 -5.35
C GLN A 52 18.10 -34.53 -4.15
N LEU A 53 16.95 -34.31 -3.53
CA LEU A 53 16.84 -33.67 -2.22
C LEU A 53 17.14 -34.72 -1.14
N VAL A 54 18.05 -34.38 -0.22
CA VAL A 54 18.45 -35.24 0.91
C VAL A 54 17.22 -35.60 1.75
N PRO A 55 16.93 -36.90 1.98
CA PRO A 55 15.76 -37.34 2.72
C PRO A 55 15.99 -37.15 4.23
N GLY A 56 15.49 -36.04 4.80
CA GLY A 56 15.57 -35.77 6.24
C GLY A 56 14.58 -34.77 6.84
N GLU A 57 13.88 -33.95 6.05
CA GLU A 57 13.08 -32.82 6.58
C GLU A 57 11.54 -33.02 6.54
N ALA A 58 11.05 -34.21 6.21
CA ALA A 58 9.61 -34.44 5.98
C ALA A 58 8.77 -34.78 7.24
N ALA A 59 9.31 -34.63 8.45
CA ALA A 59 8.57 -34.93 9.68
C ALA A 59 8.16 -33.66 10.45
N ALA A 60 6.89 -33.28 10.29
CA ALA A 60 6.08 -32.49 11.23
C ALA A 60 6.63 -31.13 11.71
N SER A 61 7.23 -30.32 10.84
CA SER A 61 7.42 -28.89 11.15
C SER A 61 6.23 -28.06 10.66
N PRO A 62 5.63 -27.19 11.51
CA PRO A 62 4.65 -26.21 11.03
C PRO A 62 5.28 -25.36 9.91
N PRO A 63 4.52 -24.88 8.91
CA PRO A 63 5.06 -24.11 7.80
C PRO A 63 5.58 -22.77 8.32
N ARG A 64 6.82 -22.75 8.80
CA ARG A 64 7.51 -21.49 9.09
C ARG A 64 7.74 -20.82 7.74
N PRO A 65 7.37 -19.53 7.59
CA PRO A 65 7.75 -18.79 6.41
C PRO A 65 9.28 -18.89 6.29
N GLY A 66 9.76 -19.45 5.19
CA GLY A 66 11.19 -19.43 4.91
C GLY A 66 11.70 -17.99 4.83
N PRO A 67 13.02 -17.77 4.78
CA PRO A 67 13.61 -16.43 4.72
C PRO A 67 13.02 -15.55 3.62
N LEU A 68 12.59 -16.13 2.49
CA LEU A 68 11.88 -15.43 1.42
C LEU A 68 10.49 -14.92 1.82
N GLY A 69 9.72 -15.72 2.58
CA GLY A 69 8.42 -15.29 3.09
C GLY A 69 8.57 -14.09 4.03
N MET A 70 9.63 -14.09 4.86
CA MET A 70 9.95 -12.96 5.73
C MET A 70 10.36 -11.72 4.94
N LEU A 71 11.17 -11.88 3.90
CA LEU A 71 11.61 -10.78 3.04
C LEU A 71 10.44 -10.19 2.23
N GLN A 72 9.55 -11.04 1.71
CA GLN A 72 8.34 -10.60 1.02
C GLN A 72 7.37 -9.89 1.96
N LEU A 73 7.23 -10.36 3.20
CA LEU A 73 6.42 -9.70 4.22
C LEU A 73 7.01 -8.32 4.59
N ALA A 74 8.34 -8.24 4.74
CA ALA A 74 9.03 -6.98 5.01
C ALA A 74 8.85 -5.98 3.86
N ALA A 75 9.05 -6.43 2.62
CA ALA A 75 8.80 -5.66 1.41
C ALA A 75 7.35 -5.13 1.40
N PHE A 76 6.36 -6.01 1.55
CA PHE A 76 4.95 -5.62 1.59
C PHE A 76 4.65 -4.59 2.69
N ALA A 77 5.20 -4.77 3.89
CA ALA A 77 5.05 -3.82 4.99
C ALA A 77 5.70 -2.46 4.66
N CYS A 78 6.90 -2.47 4.09
CA CYS A 78 7.61 -1.29 3.62
C CYS A 78 6.81 -0.52 2.57
N THR A 79 6.34 -1.20 1.51
CA THR A 79 5.48 -0.61 0.48
C THR A 79 4.19 -0.04 1.08
N GLY A 80 3.57 -0.77 2.01
CA GLY A 80 2.34 -0.33 2.69
C GLY A 80 2.54 0.95 3.51
N ILE A 81 3.61 1.00 4.32
CA ILE A 81 3.97 2.20 5.10
C ILE A 81 4.26 3.37 4.17
N ALA A 82 5.10 3.15 3.15
CA ALA A 82 5.45 4.12 2.13
C ALA A 82 4.21 4.78 1.52
N TRP A 83 3.26 3.96 1.10
CA TRP A 83 2.04 4.41 0.48
C TRP A 83 1.08 5.12 1.46
N LEU A 84 0.99 4.67 2.72
CA LEU A 84 0.17 5.34 3.75
C LEU A 84 0.70 6.75 4.06
N VAL A 85 2.03 6.90 4.13
CA VAL A 85 2.64 8.21 4.35
C VAL A 85 2.40 9.12 3.14
N TRP A 86 2.53 8.61 1.92
CA TRP A 86 2.17 9.36 0.71
C TRP A 86 0.71 9.81 0.74
N LEU A 87 -0.22 8.92 1.09
CA LEU A 87 -1.66 9.21 1.14
C LEU A 87 -1.97 10.31 2.16
N HIS A 88 -1.39 10.23 3.36
CA HIS A 88 -1.53 11.25 4.39
C HIS A 88 -1.06 12.63 3.91
N ARG A 89 0.07 12.68 3.19
CA ARG A 89 0.61 13.92 2.64
C ARG A 89 -0.22 14.45 1.47
N ALA A 90 -0.69 13.58 0.58
CA ALA A 90 -1.54 13.96 -0.54
C ALA A 90 -2.84 14.63 -0.03
N TYR A 91 -3.45 14.07 1.03
CA TYR A 91 -4.59 14.69 1.71
C TYR A 91 -4.24 16.02 2.38
N GLY A 92 -3.05 16.15 2.96
CA GLY A 92 -2.55 17.43 3.48
C GLY A 92 -2.41 18.49 2.38
N ASN A 93 -1.93 18.10 1.20
CA ASN A 93 -1.76 19.01 0.07
C ASN A 93 -3.09 19.51 -0.51
N LEU A 94 -4.19 18.76 -0.37
CA LEU A 94 -5.52 19.24 -0.78
C LEU A 94 -5.91 20.56 -0.11
N THR A 95 -5.48 20.76 1.15
CA THR A 95 -5.72 22.02 1.87
C THR A 95 -4.87 23.19 1.39
N LEU A 96 -3.82 22.93 0.61
CA LEU A 96 -2.94 23.96 0.03
C LEU A 96 -3.35 24.34 -1.40
N ILE A 97 -3.95 23.41 -2.14
CA ILE A 97 -4.26 23.60 -3.57
C ILE A 97 -5.60 24.30 -3.79
N GLY A 98 -6.56 24.18 -2.87
CA GLY A 98 -7.87 24.82 -3.00
C GLY A 98 -8.44 25.35 -1.70
N SER A 99 -9.49 26.16 -1.81
CA SER A 99 -10.13 26.87 -0.69
C SER A 99 -11.05 26.00 0.16
N LYS A 100 -11.37 24.78 -0.30
CA LYS A 100 -12.41 23.95 0.32
C LYS A 100 -11.84 22.89 1.26
N ARG A 101 -12.56 22.66 2.37
CA ARG A 101 -12.18 21.63 3.34
C ARG A 101 -12.28 20.24 2.68
N SER A 102 -11.26 19.42 2.93
CA SER A 102 -11.29 18.00 2.58
C SER A 102 -12.39 17.29 3.37
N ARG A 103 -13.06 16.33 2.73
CA ARG A 103 -14.17 15.56 3.34
C ARG A 103 -13.70 14.70 4.51
N PHE A 104 -12.48 14.17 4.41
CA PHE A 104 -11.91 13.28 5.42
C PHE A 104 -10.72 13.93 6.12
N SER A 105 -10.55 13.65 7.41
CA SER A 105 -9.36 14.08 8.12
C SER A 105 -8.15 13.25 7.70
N ARG A 106 -6.95 13.83 7.81
CA ARG A 106 -5.69 13.14 7.48
C ARG A 106 -5.51 11.85 8.30
N GLY A 107 -5.96 11.85 9.56
CA GLY A 107 -5.94 10.65 10.41
C GLY A 107 -6.89 9.55 9.92
N TRP A 108 -8.07 9.91 9.42
CA TRP A 108 -9.00 8.93 8.83
C TRP A 108 -8.49 8.35 7.51
N ALA A 109 -7.70 9.09 6.74
CA ALA A 109 -7.05 8.61 5.53
C ALA A 109 -6.07 7.46 5.78
N ILE A 110 -5.48 7.39 6.98
CA ILE A 110 -4.61 6.28 7.40
C ILE A 110 -5.43 5.23 8.16
N GLY A 111 -6.22 5.65 9.15
CA GLY A 111 -6.86 4.75 10.12
C GLY A 111 -7.86 3.77 9.50
N CYS A 112 -8.51 4.13 8.38
CA CYS A 112 -9.45 3.22 7.72
C CYS A 112 -8.80 1.94 7.18
N TRP A 113 -7.51 1.97 6.84
CA TRP A 113 -6.81 0.83 6.25
C TRP A 113 -6.56 -0.31 7.25
N PHE A 114 -6.51 0.01 8.55
CA PHE A 114 -6.28 -0.97 9.62
C PHE A 114 -7.56 -1.68 10.09
N ILE A 115 -8.74 -1.19 9.68
CA ILE A 115 -10.02 -1.76 10.08
C ILE A 115 -10.61 -2.48 8.85
N PRO A 116 -10.58 -3.82 8.77
CA PRO A 116 -10.85 -4.54 7.53
C PRO A 116 -12.18 -4.19 6.86
N VAL A 117 -13.28 -4.16 7.62
CA VAL A 117 -14.62 -3.83 7.09
C VAL A 117 -14.70 -2.38 6.60
N VAL A 118 -14.08 -1.46 7.33
CA VAL A 118 -14.06 -0.04 6.99
C VAL A 118 -13.14 0.19 5.78
N ASN A 119 -12.05 -0.55 5.66
CA ASN A 119 -11.10 -0.46 4.57
C ASN A 119 -11.79 -0.69 3.21
N LEU A 120 -12.67 -1.70 3.12
CA LEU A 120 -13.36 -2.03 1.87
C LEU A 120 -14.17 -0.87 1.29
N VAL A 121 -14.78 -0.05 2.15
CA VAL A 121 -15.71 1.01 1.76
C VAL A 121 -15.06 2.39 1.87
N ARG A 122 -14.51 2.71 3.04
CA ARG A 122 -14.02 4.05 3.36
C ARG A 122 -12.70 4.34 2.67
N ALA A 123 -11.83 3.35 2.52
CA ALA A 123 -10.56 3.55 1.81
C ALA A 123 -10.78 3.83 0.32
N TYR A 124 -11.78 3.16 -0.28
CA TYR A 124 -12.26 3.46 -1.64
C TYR A 124 -12.77 4.90 -1.76
N GLN A 125 -13.64 5.32 -0.84
CA GLN A 125 -14.18 6.69 -0.81
C GLN A 125 -13.07 7.74 -0.67
N ILE A 126 -12.06 7.46 0.15
CA ILE A 126 -10.92 8.35 0.39
C ILE A 126 -10.07 8.49 -0.87
N MET A 127 -9.79 7.40 -1.58
CA MET A 127 -9.04 7.44 -2.84
C MET A 127 -9.82 8.15 -3.95
N ARG A 128 -11.15 7.93 -4.01
CA ARG A 128 -12.04 8.61 -4.96
C ARG A 128 -12.05 10.13 -4.72
N ASP A 129 -12.23 10.54 -3.46
CA ASP A 129 -12.24 11.96 -3.06
C ASP A 129 -10.89 12.62 -3.38
N LEU A 130 -9.77 11.93 -3.11
CA LEU A 130 -8.44 12.43 -3.44
C LEU A 130 -8.26 12.65 -4.94
N TRP A 131 -8.67 11.69 -5.77
CA TRP A 131 -8.55 11.79 -7.22
C TRP A 131 -9.38 12.95 -7.77
N GLN A 132 -10.66 12.99 -7.43
CA GLN A 132 -11.59 13.99 -7.96
C GLN A 132 -11.19 15.40 -7.55
N ARG A 133 -10.76 15.59 -6.29
CA ARG A 133 -10.28 16.89 -5.81
C ARG A 133 -8.94 17.29 -6.39
N SER A 134 -8.05 16.34 -6.66
CA SER A 134 -6.77 16.65 -7.30
C SER A 134 -6.99 17.14 -8.73
N GLU A 135 -7.90 16.50 -9.47
CA GLU A 135 -8.24 16.86 -10.85
C GLU A 135 -8.87 18.26 -10.94
N SER A 136 -9.78 18.59 -10.04
CA SER A 136 -10.43 19.90 -10.02
C SER A 136 -9.69 20.95 -9.19
N MET A 137 -8.42 20.72 -8.82
CA MET A 137 -7.62 21.58 -7.93
C MET A 137 -8.37 22.00 -6.65
N ASN A 138 -9.25 21.13 -6.15
CA ASN A 138 -10.10 21.32 -4.98
C ASN A 138 -10.98 22.59 -5.03
N ASP A 139 -11.42 23.00 -6.22
CA ASP A 139 -12.21 24.22 -6.44
C ASP A 139 -13.74 23.99 -6.50
N ARG A 140 -14.17 22.74 -6.76
CA ARG A 140 -15.59 22.38 -6.92
C ARG A 140 -16.26 21.95 -5.61
N ASP A 141 -17.57 22.17 -5.52
CA ASP A 141 -18.44 21.52 -4.51
C ASP A 141 -19.09 20.24 -5.10
N GLY A 142 -19.54 19.34 -4.24
CA GLY A 142 -20.44 18.26 -4.64
C GLY A 142 -19.78 17.03 -5.31
N TYR A 143 -18.61 16.60 -4.84
CA TYR A 143 -17.93 15.39 -5.34
C TYR A 143 -18.69 14.08 -5.08
N ASP A 144 -19.73 14.10 -4.23
CA ASP A 144 -20.45 12.90 -3.81
C ASP A 144 -21.18 12.18 -4.95
N GLY A 145 -21.67 12.94 -5.93
CA GLY A 145 -22.38 12.43 -7.10
C GLY A 145 -21.51 12.15 -8.32
N LEU A 146 -20.21 12.48 -8.28
CA LEU A 146 -19.32 12.25 -9.42
C LEU A 146 -18.96 10.76 -9.52
N PRO A 147 -18.96 10.20 -10.74
CA PRO A 147 -18.53 8.83 -10.94
C PRO A 147 -17.09 8.67 -10.48
N ALA A 148 -16.80 7.50 -9.91
CA ALA A 148 -15.41 7.17 -9.59
C ALA A 148 -14.59 7.05 -10.89
N PRO A 149 -13.31 7.42 -10.86
CA PRO A 149 -12.41 7.17 -11.99
C PRO A 149 -12.46 5.70 -12.38
N ALA A 150 -12.60 5.41 -13.69
CA ALA A 150 -12.77 4.05 -14.18
C ALA A 150 -11.63 3.13 -13.72
N LEU A 151 -10.39 3.62 -13.73
CA LEU A 151 -9.23 2.89 -13.24
C LEU A 151 -9.39 2.47 -11.77
N LEU A 152 -9.82 3.39 -10.91
CA LEU A 152 -10.00 3.13 -9.48
C LEU A 152 -11.14 2.13 -9.24
N ALA A 153 -12.27 2.30 -9.93
CA ALA A 153 -13.42 1.40 -9.81
C ALA A 153 -13.07 -0.02 -10.27
N THR A 154 -12.41 -0.16 -11.43
CA THR A 154 -11.97 -1.44 -11.96
C THR A 154 -10.95 -2.11 -11.05
N TRP A 155 -9.93 -1.38 -10.59
CA TRP A 155 -8.92 -1.92 -9.69
C TRP A 155 -9.53 -2.44 -8.38
N TRP A 156 -10.49 -1.70 -7.81
CA TRP A 156 -11.17 -2.12 -6.58
C TRP A 156 -12.06 -3.33 -6.80
N GLY A 157 -12.83 -3.35 -7.90
CA GLY A 157 -13.65 -4.50 -8.29
C GLY A 157 -12.82 -5.77 -8.46
N VAL A 158 -11.70 -5.68 -9.20
CA VAL A 158 -10.75 -6.79 -9.37
C VAL A 158 -10.20 -7.25 -8.02
N SER A 159 -9.78 -6.32 -7.16
CA SER A 159 -9.22 -6.65 -5.84
C SER A 159 -10.21 -7.40 -4.94
N LEU A 160 -11.50 -6.99 -4.95
CA LEU A 160 -12.56 -7.68 -4.21
C LEU A 160 -12.84 -9.07 -4.77
N THR A 161 -12.92 -9.21 -6.09
CA THR A 161 -13.14 -10.52 -6.73
C THR A 161 -12.01 -11.50 -6.44
N TRP A 162 -10.77 -11.03 -6.51
CA TRP A 162 -9.59 -11.82 -6.18
C TRP A 162 -9.58 -12.27 -4.71
N GLY A 163 -9.90 -11.36 -3.79
CA GLY A 163 -10.02 -11.69 -2.36
C GLY A 163 -11.10 -12.72 -2.09
N ALA A 164 -12.27 -12.61 -2.75
CA ALA A 164 -13.36 -13.55 -2.61
C ALA A 164 -13.01 -14.95 -3.15
N LEU A 165 -12.31 -15.01 -4.29
CA LEU A 165 -11.81 -16.27 -4.87
C LEU A 165 -10.94 -17.06 -3.89
N GLY A 166 -10.03 -16.38 -3.18
CA GLY A 166 -9.18 -17.05 -2.18
C GLY A 166 -9.98 -17.68 -1.03
N VAL A 167 -11.03 -16.99 -0.56
CA VAL A 167 -11.93 -17.52 0.49
C VAL A 167 -12.72 -18.72 -0.03
N VAL A 168 -13.24 -18.66 -1.25
CA VAL A 168 -14.01 -19.76 -1.86
C VAL A 168 -13.14 -21.01 -2.03
N VAL A 169 -11.92 -20.86 -2.55
CA VAL A 169 -10.98 -21.98 -2.70
C VAL A 169 -10.65 -22.61 -1.34
N ALA A 170 -10.42 -21.79 -0.31
CA ALA A 170 -10.14 -22.28 1.04
C ALA A 170 -11.32 -23.04 1.67
N ILE A 171 -12.56 -22.64 1.36
CA ILE A 171 -13.77 -23.35 1.82
C ILE A 171 -13.95 -24.67 1.06
N LEU A 172 -13.72 -24.69 -0.26
CA LEU A 172 -13.86 -25.89 -1.09
C LEU A 172 -12.76 -26.93 -0.85
N ALA A 173 -11.60 -26.51 -0.38
CA ALA A 173 -10.48 -27.39 -0.04
C ALA A 173 -10.58 -28.02 1.37
N ARG A 174 -11.66 -27.74 2.10
CA ARG A 174 -11.94 -28.26 3.45
C ARG A 174 -12.91 -29.42 3.39
#